data_AF-A0A968JPX7-F1
#
_entry.id   AF-A0A968JPX7-F1
#
_cell.length_a   1.000
_cell.length_b   1.000
_cell.length_c   1.000
_cell.angle_alpha   90.00
_cell.angle_beta   90.00
_cell.angle_gamma   90.00
#
_symmetry.space_group_name_H-M   'P 1'
#
loop_
_entity.id
_entity.type
_entity.pdbx_description
1 polymer ?
#
loop_
_entity_poly.entity_id
_entity_poly.type
_entity_poly.pdbx_seq_one_letter_code
_entity_poly.pdbx_strand_id
1 'polypeptide(L)'
;MENIFRIDTISMLHDVMRLPPPKHPLITVVNFSNLDDEVVTSMHNVKVSSAFYSITLKKLKKGSLKYGRNQLDFQEGSLFFASPHQIGEFEDPRFQQSTYNWGLFLHPDLIYGTNFFSK
;
A
#
# COMPACT_ATOMS: atom_id res chain seq x y z
N MET A 1 22.14 -10.66 -6.47
CA MET A 1 21.57 -9.81 -5.41
C MET A 1 20.23 -9.33 -5.94
N GLU A 2 19.13 -9.67 -5.28
CA GLU A 2 17.81 -9.19 -5.72
C GLU A 2 17.71 -7.68 -5.46
N ASN A 3 17.25 -6.94 -6.46
CA ASN A 3 17.15 -5.48 -6.37
C ASN A 3 15.85 -5.12 -5.62
N ILE A 4 15.97 -4.61 -4.40
CA ILE A 4 14.84 -4.18 -3.57
C ILE A 4 14.81 -2.65 -3.55
N PHE A 5 13.70 -2.07 -4.02
CA PHE A 5 13.46 -0.64 -3.93
C PHE A 5 12.99 -0.28 -2.52
N ARG A 6 13.72 0.61 -1.84
CA ARG A 6 13.43 1.02 -0.46
C ARG A 6 12.78 2.39 -0.42
N ILE A 7 11.73 2.53 0.39
CA ILE A 7 11.02 3.78 0.62
C ILE A 7 11.10 4.10 2.11
N ASP A 8 12.02 4.98 2.48
CA ASP A 8 12.35 5.20 3.89
C ASP A 8 11.52 6.33 4.54
N THR A 9 10.91 7.21 3.75
CA THR A 9 10.14 8.35 4.27
C THR A 9 8.81 8.55 3.57
N ILE A 10 7.87 9.22 4.25
CA ILE A 10 6.59 9.61 3.66
C ILE A 10 6.78 10.59 2.49
N SER A 11 7.76 11.49 2.56
CA SER A 11 8.07 12.38 1.43
C SER A 11 8.54 11.59 0.21
N MET A 12 9.45 10.62 0.39
CA MET A 12 9.90 9.76 -0.69
C MET A 12 8.75 8.94 -1.31
N LEU A 13 7.82 8.45 -0.49
CA LEU A 13 6.59 7.80 -1.00
C LEU A 13 5.81 8.74 -1.92
N HIS A 14 5.64 10.00 -1.52
CA HIS A 14 4.92 10.99 -2.32
C HIS A 14 5.65 11.29 -3.63
N ASP A 15 6.97 11.45 -3.62
CA ASP A 15 7.76 11.71 -4.82
C ASP A 15 7.68 10.54 -5.81
N VAL A 16 7.87 9.31 -5.31
CA VAL A 16 7.81 8.08 -6.10
C VAL A 16 6.43 7.86 -6.72
N MET A 17 5.37 8.19 -5.98
CA MET A 17 3.99 8.04 -6.43
C MET A 17 3.46 9.28 -7.19
N ARG A 18 4.32 10.27 -7.47
CA ARG A 18 3.99 11.56 -8.11
C ARG A 18 2.82 12.30 -7.44
N LEU A 19 2.79 12.28 -6.11
CA LEU A 19 1.76 12.94 -5.30
C LEU A 19 2.20 14.36 -4.89
N PRO A 20 1.26 15.27 -4.56
CA PRO A 20 1.60 16.54 -3.93
C PRO A 20 2.38 16.33 -2.62
N PRO A 21 3.19 17.29 -2.15
CA PRO A 21 3.95 17.16 -0.92
C PRO A 21 3.08 16.71 0.27
N PRO A 22 3.59 15.81 1.13
CA PRO A 22 2.82 15.32 2.27
C PRO A 22 2.53 16.46 3.24
N LYS A 23 1.31 16.47 3.79
CA LYS A 23 0.91 17.45 4.81
C LYS A 23 1.56 17.21 6.17
N HIS A 24 2.09 16.01 6.40
CA HIS A 24 2.74 15.62 7.63
C HIS A 24 3.92 14.69 7.35
N PRO A 25 5.08 14.84 8.03
CA PRO A 25 6.28 14.04 7.74
C PRO A 25 6.17 12.56 8.14
N LEU A 26 5.30 12.22 9.11
CA LEU A 26 5.21 10.86 9.69
C LEU A 26 3.91 10.09 9.35
N ILE A 27 2.93 10.72 8.71
CA ILE A 27 1.66 10.07 8.37
C ILE A 27 1.08 10.67 7.10
N THR A 28 0.48 9.82 6.27
CA THR A 28 -0.29 10.28 5.11
C THR A 28 -1.44 9.35 4.81
N VAL A 29 -2.49 9.92 4.23
CA VAL A 29 -3.62 9.19 3.65
C VAL A 29 -3.69 9.58 2.19
N VAL A 30 -3.62 8.58 1.32
CA VAL A 30 -3.57 8.76 -0.12
C VAL A 30 -4.76 8.05 -0.77
N ASN A 31 -5.40 8.73 -1.71
CA ASN A 31 -6.34 8.11 -2.63
C ASN A 31 -5.61 7.85 -3.96
N PHE A 32 -5.47 6.58 -4.32
CA PHE A 32 -4.82 6.09 -5.52
C PHE A 32 -5.80 5.81 -6.67
N SER A 33 -7.06 6.26 -6.60
CA SER A 33 -8.05 6.08 -7.68
C SER A 33 -7.64 6.73 -9.00
N ASN A 34 -6.81 7.77 -8.95
CA ASN A 34 -6.36 8.53 -10.13
C ASN A 34 -4.82 8.53 -10.25
N LEU A 35 -4.15 7.44 -9.83
CA LEU A 35 -2.72 7.30 -10.08
C LEU A 35 -2.44 7.33 -11.58
N ASP A 36 -1.30 7.90 -11.93
CA ASP A 36 -0.75 7.88 -13.28
C ASP A 36 -0.43 6.43 -13.69
N ASP A 37 -0.92 6.00 -14.85
CA ASP A 37 -0.69 4.65 -15.40
C ASP A 37 0.82 4.37 -15.56
N GLU A 38 1.64 5.40 -15.81
CA GLU A 38 3.10 5.25 -15.87
C GLU A 38 3.68 4.84 -14.51
N VAL A 39 3.21 5.45 -13.41
CA VAL A 39 3.65 5.12 -12.05
C VAL A 39 3.28 3.68 -11.74
N VAL A 40 2.05 3.30 -12.05
CA VAL A 40 1.53 1.94 -11.83
C VAL A 40 2.33 0.90 -12.63
N THR A 41 2.65 1.20 -13.89
CA THR A 41 3.45 0.33 -14.77
C THR A 41 4.89 0.21 -14.28
N SER A 42 5.49 1.31 -13.82
CA SER A 42 6.88 1.34 -13.33
C SER A 42 7.11 0.49 -12.08
N MET A 43 6.05 0.23 -11.31
CA MET A 43 6.08 -0.57 -10.08
C MET A 43 5.88 -2.06 -10.30
N HIS A 44 5.59 -2.49 -11.53
CA HIS A 44 5.36 -3.90 -11.84
C HIS A 44 6.63 -4.74 -11.67
N ASN A 45 6.52 -5.91 -11.02
CA ASN A 45 7.65 -6.80 -10.69
C ASN A 45 8.78 -6.10 -9.90
N VAL A 46 8.48 -4.98 -9.24
CA VAL A 46 9.42 -4.31 -8.34
C VAL A 46 9.18 -4.84 -6.93
N LYS A 47 10.23 -5.37 -6.32
CA LYS A 47 10.25 -5.68 -4.89
C LYS A 47 10.41 -4.38 -4.12
N VAL A 48 9.40 -4.03 -3.32
CA VAL A 48 9.36 -2.80 -2.55
C VAL A 48 9.42 -3.14 -1.06
N SER A 49 10.18 -2.34 -0.31
CA SER A 49 10.20 -2.36 1.14
C SER A 49 10.05 -0.93 1.65
N SER A 50 9.23 -0.71 2.67
CA SER A 50 9.02 0.63 3.25
C SER A 50 9.40 0.65 4.72
N ALA A 51 9.93 1.77 5.23
CA ALA A 51 10.29 1.90 6.65
C ALA A 51 9.09 2.19 7.58
N PHE A 52 7.87 2.11 7.06
CA PHE A 52 6.65 2.48 7.77
C PHE A 52 5.55 1.43 7.63
N TYR A 53 4.59 1.46 8.55
CA TYR A 53 3.41 0.60 8.44
C TYR A 53 2.55 1.08 7.27
N SER A 54 2.06 0.12 6.48
CA SER A 54 1.21 0.38 5.33
C SER A 54 -0.12 -0.33 5.50
N ILE A 55 -1.22 0.41 5.36
CA ILE A 55 -2.59 -0.11 5.40
C ILE A 55 -3.24 0.32 4.09
N THR A 56 -3.52 -0.63 3.20
CA THR A 56 -4.11 -0.31 1.89
C THR A 56 -5.43 -1.02 1.69
N LEU A 57 -6.45 -0.27 1.30
CA LEU A 57 -7.74 -0.78 0.89
C LEU A 57 -7.72 -0.98 -0.63
N LYS A 58 -7.86 -2.21 -1.10
CA LYS A 58 -8.02 -2.52 -2.52
C LYS A 58 -9.40 -3.14 -2.76
N LYS A 59 -10.19 -2.55 -3.64
CA LYS A 59 -11.46 -3.13 -4.10
C LYS A 59 -11.33 -3.62 -5.55
N LEU A 60 -11.30 -4.94 -5.73
CA LEU A 60 -11.29 -5.57 -7.05
C LEU A 60 -12.62 -5.34 -7.77
N LYS A 61 -12.56 -4.99 -9.06
CA LYS A 61 -13.73 -4.57 -9.86
C LYS A 61 -14.63 -5.74 -10.26
N LYS A 62 -14.21 -7.00 -10.07
CA LYS A 62 -15.04 -8.21 -10.13
C LYS A 62 -14.24 -9.46 -9.74
N GLY A 63 -14.78 -10.27 -8.82
CA GLY A 63 -14.27 -11.61 -8.53
C GLY A 63 -14.80 -12.16 -7.21
N SER A 64 -15.65 -13.18 -7.26
CA SER A 64 -15.95 -14.00 -6.09
C SER A 64 -14.76 -14.92 -5.86
N LEU A 65 -14.05 -14.81 -4.74
CA LEU A 65 -12.99 -15.75 -4.39
C LEU A 65 -13.64 -16.95 -3.70
N LYS A 66 -13.47 -18.15 -4.26
CA LYS A 66 -13.93 -19.37 -3.62
C LYS A 66 -12.88 -19.80 -2.60
N TYR A 67 -13.20 -19.74 -1.31
CA TYR A 67 -12.34 -20.23 -0.23
C TYR A 67 -12.97 -21.47 0.37
N GLY A 68 -12.36 -22.63 0.12
CA GLY A 68 -12.96 -23.92 0.44
C GLY A 68 -14.24 -24.17 -0.37
N ARG A 69 -15.35 -24.48 0.32
CA ARG A 69 -16.67 -24.71 -0.32
C ARG A 69 -17.52 -23.43 -0.44
N ASN A 70 -17.07 -22.32 0.14
CA ASN A 70 -17.86 -21.08 0.20
C ASN A 70 -17.37 -20.06 -0.84
N GLN A 71 -18.31 -19.39 -1.49
CA GLN A 71 -18.03 -18.16 -2.23
C GLN A 71 -17.92 -17.03 -1.20
N LEU A 72 -16.73 -16.44 -1.06
CA LEU A 72 -16.56 -15.20 -0.33
C LEU A 72 -16.78 -14.04 -1.30
N ASP A 73 -17.74 -13.20 -0.95
CA ASP A 73 -18.05 -12.00 -1.72
C ASP A 73 -17.13 -10.87 -1.26
N PHE A 74 -16.02 -10.66 -1.97
CA PHE A 74 -15.11 -9.54 -1.75
C PHE A 74 -15.65 -8.23 -2.37
N GLN A 75 -16.97 -8.07 -2.42
CA GLN A 75 -17.67 -6.95 -3.05
C GLN A 75 -17.38 -5.59 -2.38
N GLU A 76 -16.92 -5.58 -1.13
CA GLU A 76 -16.63 -4.34 -0.39
C GLU A 76 -15.14 -3.95 -0.36
N GLY A 77 -14.25 -4.83 -0.85
CA GLY A 77 -12.80 -4.62 -0.86
C GLY A 77 -12.06 -5.31 0.29
N SER A 78 -10.73 -5.31 0.21
CA SER A 78 -9.84 -5.98 1.17
C SER A 78 -8.77 -5.02 1.70
N LEU A 79 -8.49 -5.11 2.99
CA LEU A 79 -7.38 -4.41 3.62
C LEU A 79 -6.11 -5.27 3.60
N PHE A 80 -5.02 -4.68 3.15
CA PHE A 80 -3.69 -5.26 3.16
C PHE A 80 -2.83 -4.48 4.14
N PHE A 81 -2.15 -5.22 5.02
CA PHE A 81 -1.29 -4.67 6.06
C PHE A 81 0.14 -5.10 5.78
N ALA A 82 1.07 -4.15 5.84
CA ALA A 82 2.49 -4.43 5.81
C ALA A 82 3.20 -3.74 6.97
N SER A 83 4.11 -4.46 7.62
CA SER A 83 4.98 -3.89 8.65
C SER A 83 6.17 -3.15 8.03
N PRO A 84 6.83 -2.25 8.79
CA PRO A 84 8.11 -1.70 8.40
C PRO A 84 9.09 -2.79 7.98
N HIS A 85 9.83 -2.51 6.92
CA HIS A 85 10.82 -3.36 6.26
C HIS A 85 10.30 -4.68 5.69
N GLN A 86 8.98 -4.91 5.70
CA GLN A 86 8.40 -6.04 4.99
C GLN A 86 8.60 -5.85 3.48
N ILE A 87 9.00 -6.93 2.79
CA ILE A 87 9.19 -6.93 1.34
C ILE A 87 7.87 -7.38 0.71
N GLY A 88 7.30 -6.52 -0.13
CA GLY A 88 6.17 -6.82 -0.99
C GLY A 88 6.58 -6.77 -2.45
N GLU A 89 5.86 -7.49 -3.30
CA GLU A 89 6.00 -7.44 -4.75
C GLU A 89 4.64 -7.14 -5.36
N PHE A 90 4.61 -6.22 -6.32
CA PHE A 90 3.40 -5.92 -7.06
C PHE A 90 3.25 -6.92 -8.21
N GLU A 91 2.38 -7.91 -8.03
CA GLU A 91 2.02 -8.84 -9.10
C GLU A 91 1.11 -8.21 -10.16
N ASP A 92 1.32 -8.67 -11.40
CA ASP A 92 0.64 -8.43 -12.68
C ASP A 92 -0.44 -7.32 -12.78
N PRO A 93 -0.25 -6.32 -13.69
CA PRO A 93 -1.19 -5.22 -13.91
C PRO A 93 -2.58 -5.66 -14.39
N ARG A 94 -2.75 -6.90 -14.87
CA ARG A 94 -4.08 -7.43 -15.26
C ARG A 94 -5.04 -7.58 -14.07
N PHE A 95 -4.54 -7.60 -12.83
CA PHE A 95 -5.35 -7.58 -11.61
C PHE A 95 -5.70 -6.16 -11.12
N GLN A 96 -5.21 -5.11 -11.78
CA GLN A 96 -5.36 -3.70 -11.36
C GLN A 96 -6.63 -3.01 -11.87
N GLN A 97 -7.64 -3.76 -12.31
CA GLN A 97 -8.99 -3.19 -12.32
C GLN A 97 -9.49 -3.13 -10.87
N SER A 98 -8.97 -2.20 -10.08
CA SER A 98 -9.50 -1.86 -8.77
C SER A 98 -10.16 -0.48 -8.80
N THR A 99 -11.32 -0.38 -8.15
CA THR A 99 -12.19 0.83 -8.27
C THR A 99 -11.95 1.80 -7.13
N TYR A 100 -11.48 1.29 -5.98
CA TYR A 100 -11.16 2.08 -4.79
C TYR A 100 -9.81 1.61 -4.27
N ASN A 101 -8.85 2.53 -4.21
CA ASN A 101 -7.52 2.28 -3.68
C ASN A 101 -7.18 3.40 -2.70
N TRP A 102 -7.36 3.17 -1.40
CA TRP A 102 -6.87 4.09 -0.37
C TRP A 102 -5.65 3.49 0.30
N GLY A 103 -4.69 4.33 0.68
CA GLY A 103 -3.54 3.95 1.47
C GLY A 103 -3.39 4.86 2.68
N LEU A 104 -3.22 4.27 3.84
CA LEU A 104 -2.80 4.93 5.06
C LEU A 104 -1.40 4.44 5.40
N PHE A 105 -0.45 5.37 5.54
CA PHE A 105 0.94 5.08 5.83
C PHE A 105 1.36 5.84 7.07
N LEU A 106 1.98 5.14 8.01
CA LEU A 106 2.32 5.68 9.33
C LEU A 106 3.71 5.22 9.74
N HIS A 107 4.60 6.19 9.92
CA HIS A 107 5.96 5.96 10.40
C HIS A 107 5.93 5.48 11.86
N PRO A 108 6.78 4.51 12.26
CA PRO A 108 6.79 3.99 13.63
C PRO A 108 6.98 5.09 14.68
N ASP A 109 7.75 6.12 14.35
CA ASP A 109 7.98 7.27 15.24
C ASP A 109 6.71 8.04 15.62
N LEU A 110 5.63 7.94 14.83
CA LEU A 110 4.35 8.55 15.17
C LEU A 110 3.69 7.89 16.39
N ILE A 111 3.90 6.58 16.53
CA ILE A 111 3.28 5.75 17.57
C ILE A 111 4.25 5.44 18.72
N TYR A 112 5.55 5.59 18.49
CA TYR A 112 6.60 5.47 19.52
C TYR A 112 6.38 6.53 20.62
N GLY A 113 6.24 6.09 21.88
CA GLY A 113 5.97 6.98 23.03
C GLY A 113 4.49 7.19 23.35
N THR A 114 3.57 6.56 22.61
CA THR A 114 2.15 6.50 22.98
C THR A 114 1.86 5.26 23.85
N ASN A 115 0.81 5.32 24.67
CA ASN A 115 0.36 4.19 25.51
C ASN A 115 -0.04 2.92 24.71
N PHE A 116 0.04 2.91 23.39
CA PHE A 116 -0.20 1.72 22.56
C PHE A 116 0.98 0.72 22.58
N PHE A 117 2.16 1.12 23.08
CA PHE A 117 3.35 0.27 23.15
C PHE A 117 3.63 -0.37 24.52
N SER A 118 2.85 -0.04 25.57
CA SER A 118 2.98 -0.72 26.85
C SER A 118 2.36 -2.10 26.77
N LYS A 119 3.20 -3.13 26.69
CA LYS A 119 2.83 -4.53 26.93
C LYS A 119 3.17 -4.91 28.37
#